data_AF-X0S993-F1
#
_entry.id   AF-X0S993-F1
#
_cell.length_a   1.000
_cell.length_b   1.000
_cell.length_c   1.000
_cell.angle_alpha   90.00
_cell.angle_beta   90.00
_cell.angle_gamma   90.00
#
_symmetry.space_group_name_H-M   'P 1'
#
loop_
_entity.id
_entity.type
_entity.pdbx_description
1 polymer ?
#
loop_
_entity_poly.entity_id
_entity_poly.type
_entity_poly.pdbx_seq_one_letter_code
_entity_poly.pdbx_strand_id
1 'polypeptide(L)' 'HGIIMMKGGRGATYLPEVPVEAGWTTVEEEMEHLCRKAGLPRGAWREGADFYVYRTQVFGEEE' A
#
# COMPACT_ATOMS: atom_id res chain seq x y z
N HIS A 1 1.24 9.93 0.69
CA HIS A 1 -0.03 9.50 0.06
C HIS A 1 -0.22 8.03 0.33
N GLY A 2 -1.46 7.55 0.40
CA GLY A 2 -1.75 6.13 0.52
C GLY A 2 -2.01 5.51 -0.85
N ILE A 3 -1.69 4.23 -1.01
CA ILE A 3 -1.85 3.48 -2.26
C ILE A 3 -2.79 2.30 -2.03
N ILE A 4 -3.74 2.11 -2.94
CA ILE A 4 -4.52 0.88 -3.09
C ILE A 4 -4.00 0.19 -4.35
N MET A 5 -3.55 -1.05 -4.22
CA MET A 5 -3.14 -1.89 -5.34
C MET A 5 -4.20 -2.98 -5.56
N MET A 6 -4.65 -3.14 -6.81
CA MET A 6 -5.63 -4.16 -7.21
C MET A 6 -5.08 -5.00 -8.36
N LYS A 7 -5.30 -6.32 -8.35
CA LYS A 7 -4.99 -7.22 -9.47
C LYS A 7 -5.84 -8.48 -9.40
N GLY A 8 -6.54 -8.79 -10.50
CA GLY A 8 -7.29 -10.05 -10.62
C GLY A 8 -8.31 -10.28 -9.50
N GLY A 9 -9.02 -9.24 -9.07
CA GLY A 9 -10.00 -9.30 -7.98
C GLY A 9 -9.41 -9.35 -6.57
N ARG A 10 -8.08 -9.30 -6.43
CA ARG A 10 -7.38 -9.17 -5.14
C ARG A 10 -6.86 -7.76 -4.98
N GLY A 11 -6.77 -7.28 -3.74
CA GLY A 11 -6.20 -5.97 -3.49
C GLY A 11 -5.81 -5.73 -2.05
N ALA A 12 -4.98 -4.71 -1.87
CA ALA A 12 -4.51 -4.28 -0.57
C ALA A 12 -4.19 -2.80 -0.55
N THR A 13 -4.22 -2.24 0.66
CA THR A 13 -3.71 -0.90 0.97
C THR A 13 -3.07 -0.90 2.34
N TYR A 14 -2.12 0.01 2.54
CA TYR A 14 -1.65 0.44 3.85
C TYR A 14 -1.96 1.93 4.02
N LEU A 15 -2.15 2.37 5.26
CA LEU A 15 -2.29 3.79 5.55
C LEU A 15 -1.00 4.53 5.17
N PRO A 16 -1.08 5.82 4.79
CA PRO A 16 0.08 6.58 4.31
C PRO A 16 1.31 6.59 5.23
N GLU A 17 1.11 6.44 6.54
CA GLU A 17 2.14 6.43 7.58
C GLU A 17 2.88 5.09 7.69
N VAL A 18 2.26 3.99 7.28
CA VAL A 18 2.79 2.63 7.51
C VAL A 18 4.15 2.39 6.83
N PRO A 19 4.39 2.79 5.56
CA PRO A 19 5.71 2.60 4.95
C PRO A 19 6.83 3.26 5.76
N VAL A 20 6.56 4.42 6.35
CA VAL A 20 7.51 5.17 7.18
C VAL A 20 7.73 4.46 8.52
N GLU A 21 6.66 4.12 9.23
CA GLU A 21 6.74 3.44 10.53
C GLU A 21 7.39 2.05 10.44
N ALA A 22 7.16 1.34 9.35
CA ALA A 22 7.74 0.03 9.11
C ALA A 22 9.18 0.09 8.53
N GLY A 23 9.71 1.28 8.26
CA GLY A 23 11.05 1.48 7.74
C GLY A 23 11.25 1.05 6.28
N TRP A 24 10.20 1.00 5.47
CA TRP A 24 10.31 0.71 4.04
C TRP A 24 10.77 1.97 3.33
N THR A 25 11.96 1.90 2.72
CA THR A 25 12.63 3.07 2.14
C THR A 25 12.54 3.11 0.60
N THR A 26 12.12 2.01 0.00
CA THR A 26 11.99 1.87 -1.46
C THR A 26 10.54 1.59 -1.87
N VAL A 27 10.20 2.00 -3.10
CA VAL A 27 8.90 1.67 -3.71
C VAL A 27 8.77 0.15 -3.83
N GLU A 28 9.85 -0.54 -4.19
CA GLU A 28 9.90 -1.99 -4.25
C GLU A 28 9.47 -2.63 -2.94
N GLU A 29 10.01 -2.21 -1.78
CA GLU A 29 9.63 -2.76 -0.48
C GLU A 29 8.14 -2.58 -0.18
N GLU A 30 7.61 -1.37 -0.38
CA GLU A 30 6.18 -1.08 -0.18
C GLU A 30 5.30 -1.93 -1.10
N MET A 31 5.66 -2.03 -2.39
CA MET A 31 4.89 -2.79 -3.38
C MET A 31 4.95 -4.30 -3.15
N GLU A 32 6.08 -4.84 -2.67
CA GLU A 32 6.18 -6.25 -2.28
C GLU A 32 5.32 -6.57 -1.05
N HIS A 33 5.26 -5.64 -0.10
CA HIS A 33 4.39 -5.78 1.06
C HIS A 33 2.90 -5.69 0.68
N LEU A 34 2.55 -4.82 -0.25
CA LEU A 34 1.20 -4.76 -0.82
C LEU A 34 0.84 -6.05 -1.58
N CYS A 35 1.76 -6.62 -2.38
CA CYS A 35 1.57 -7.92 -3.01
C CYS A 35 1.29 -9.01 -1.97
N ARG A 36 2.11 -9.07 -0.91
CA ARG A 36 1.93 -10.04 0.17
C ARG A 36 0.57 -9.87 0.86
N LYS A 37 0.18 -8.63 1.19
CA LYS A 37 -1.12 -8.33 1.84
C LYS A 37 -2.32 -8.64 0.95
N ALA A 38 -2.19 -8.43 -0.36
CA ALA A 38 -3.22 -8.79 -1.34
C ALA A 38 -3.28 -10.29 -1.64
N GLY A 39 -2.39 -11.11 -1.05
CA GLY A 39 -2.29 -12.54 -1.35
C GLY A 39 -1.80 -12.81 -2.78
N LEU A 40 -0.94 -11.94 -3.31
CA LEU A 40 -0.35 -12.03 -4.64
C LEU A 40 1.13 -12.45 -4.55
N PRO A 41 1.68 -13.08 -5.60
CA PRO A 41 3.12 -13.38 -5.67
C PRO A 41 3.98 -12.13 -5.57
N ARG A 42 5.22 -12.32 -5.12
CA ARG A 42 6.26 -11.29 -5.14
C ARG A 42 6.42 -10.71 -6.56
N GLY A 43 6.44 -9.39 -6.69
CA GLY A 43 6.58 -8.69 -7.96
C GLY A 43 5.30 -8.61 -8.81
N ALA A 44 4.16 -9.14 -8.33
CA ALA A 44 2.91 -9.13 -9.10
C ALA A 44 2.40 -7.71 -9.42
N TRP A 45 2.85 -6.70 -8.69
CA TRP A 45 2.57 -5.28 -8.91
C TRP A 45 3.14 -4.73 -10.22
N ARG A 46 4.19 -5.34 -10.79
CA ARG A 46 4.91 -4.79 -11.95
C ARG A 46 4.11 -4.80 -13.25
N GLU A 47 3.13 -5.68 -13.37
CA GLU A 47 2.37 -5.87 -14.61
C GLU A 47 0.91 -6.21 -14.32
N GLY A 48 -0.02 -5.49 -14.97
CA GLY A 48 -1.46 -5.76 -14.89
C GLY A 48 -2.07 -5.51 -13.51
N ALA A 49 -1.44 -4.66 -12.69
CA ALA A 49 -2.02 -4.16 -11.45
C ALA A 49 -2.55 -2.74 -11.66
N ASP A 50 -3.72 -2.46 -11.09
CA ASP A 50 -4.30 -1.13 -11.03
C ASP A 50 -3.91 -0.46 -9.71
N PHE A 51 -3.62 0.84 -9.77
CA PHE A 51 -3.24 1.64 -8.61
C PHE A 51 -4.19 2.82 -8.42
N TYR A 52 -4.61 3.02 -7.19
CA TYR A 52 -5.41 4.17 -6.76
C TYR A 52 -4.68 4.88 -5.64
N VAL A 53 -4.70 6.21 -5.65
CA VAL A 53 -4.00 7.03 -4.66
C VAL A 53 -5.02 7.80 -3.83
N TYR A 54 -4.80 7.85 -2.52
CA TYR A 54 -5.64 8.59 -1.60
C TYR A 54 -4.81 9.37 -0.56
N ARG A 55 -5.49 10.24 0.18
CA ARG A 55 -4.96 10.94 1.35
C ARG A 55 -5.88 10.69 2.53
N THR A 56 -5.29 10.65 3.71
CA THR A 56 -6.04 10.56 4.97
C THR A 56 -6.00 11.90 5.68
N GLN A 57 -7.01 12.15 6.51
CA GLN A 57 -7.02 13.22 7.48
C GLN A 57 -7.25 12.58 8.85
N VAL A 58 -6.37 12.88 9.79
CA VAL A 58 -6.43 12.35 11.16
C VAL A 58 -6.92 13.46 12.08
N PHE A 59 -7.93 13.15 12.91
CA PHE A 59 -8.45 14.03 13.94
C PHE A 59 -8.11 13.42 15.30
N GLY A 60 -7.66 14.24 16.25
CA GLY A 60 -7.48 13.88 17.65
C GLY A 60 -8.30 14.80 18.54
N GLU A 61 -8.61 14.35 19.75
CA GLU A 61 -9.24 15.22 20.76
C GLU A 61 -8.20 16.23 21.26
N GLU A 62 -8.65 17.47 21.47
CA GLU A 62 -7.87 18.44 22.25
C GLU A 62 -7.96 18.02 23.71
N GLU A 63 -6.80 17.89 24.37
CA GLU A 63 -6.67 17.49 25.77
C GLU A 63 -7.24 18.57 26.73
#